data_AF-A0A438J1E6-F1
#
_entry.id   AF-A0A438J1E6-F1
#
_cell.length_a   1.000
_cell.length_b   1.000
_cell.length_c   1.000
_cell.angle_alpha   90.00
_cell.angle_beta   90.00
_cell.angle_gamma   90.00
#
_symmetry.space_group_name_H-M   'P 1'
#
loop_
_entity.id
_entity.type
_entity.pdbx_description
1 polymer ?
#
loop_
_entity_poly.entity_id
_entity_poly.type
_entity_poly.pdbx_seq_one_letter_code
_entity_poly.pdbx_strand_id
1 'polypeptide(L)' 'MHSEFKMSMMGELNFFLGLQIKQLKEGTFINQAKYIKDLLKRFNMEEAKTMKTPMSSSIKLDMNEKDFNLVLKNLI' A
#
# COMPACT_ATOMS: atom_id res chain seq x y z
N MET A 1 0.70 -0.48 25.41
CA MET A 1 0.25 0.89 25.03
C MET A 1 -0.13 0.84 23.56
N HIS A 2 -1.41 0.56 23.28
CA HIS A 2 -1.95 0.64 21.92
C HIS A 2 -2.11 2.12 21.59
N SER A 3 -1.22 2.67 20.76
CA SER A 3 -1.47 3.97 20.12
C SER A 3 -2.52 3.75 19.04
N GLU A 4 -3.77 3.67 19.45
CA GLU A 4 -4.90 3.59 18.53
C GLU A 4 -4.90 4.88 17.70
N PHE A 5 -4.67 4.71 16.39
CA PHE A 5 -4.77 5.79 15.43
C PHE A 5 -6.14 6.43 15.59
N LYS A 6 -6.16 7.73 15.91
CA LYS A 6 -7.37 8.51 16.15
C LYS A 6 -8.15 8.59 14.83
N MET A 7 -9.04 7.62 14.60
CA MET A 7 -9.97 7.64 13.47
C MET A 7 -10.96 8.77 13.73
N SER A 8 -10.78 9.93 13.08
CA SER A 8 -11.87 10.88 12.99
C SER A 8 -12.94 10.25 12.10
N MET A 9 -14.14 10.03 12.62
CA MET A 9 -15.27 9.61 11.80
C MET A 9 -15.56 10.71 10.75
N MET A 10 -15.10 10.49 9.53
CA MET A 10 -15.30 11.36 8.37
C MET A 10 -16.00 10.55 7.27
N GLY A 11 -17.27 10.20 7.45
CA GLY A 11 -18.09 9.57 6.40
C GLY A 11 -17.51 8.29 5.80
N GLU A 12 -17.83 8.01 4.52
CA GLU A 12 -17.16 6.95 3.75
C GLU A 12 -15.64 7.15 3.84
N LEU A 13 -14.93 6.08 4.26
CA LEU A 13 -13.48 6.06 4.44
C LEU A 13 -12.79 6.36 3.10
N ASN A 14 -12.59 7.64 2.78
CA ASN A 14 -12.00 8.08 1.52
C ASN A 14 -10.47 8.10 1.57
N PHE A 15 -9.89 8.19 2.77
CA PHE A 15 -8.45 8.16 3.00
C PHE A 15 -8.10 7.43 4.30
N PHE A 16 -7.11 6.55 4.26
CA PHE A 16 -6.56 5.86 5.44
C PHE A 16 -5.05 5.68 5.26
N LEU A 17 -4.24 6.03 6.27
CA LEU A 17 -2.77 5.99 6.20
C LEU A 17 -2.15 6.72 4.99
N GLY A 18 -2.87 7.69 4.41
CA GLY A 18 -2.45 8.38 3.17
C GLY A 18 -2.80 7.63 1.88
N LEU A 19 -3.39 6.45 1.98
CA LEU A 19 -3.98 5.70 0.87
C LEU A 19 -5.38 6.24 0.58
N GLN A 20 -5.69 6.46 -0.69
CA GLN A 20 -7.04 6.84 -1.10
C GLN A 20 -7.87 5.56 -1.23
N ILE A 21 -9.04 5.55 -0.62
CA ILE A 21 -9.94 4.39 -0.59
C ILE A 21 -11.24 4.79 -1.26
N LYS A 22 -11.76 3.90 -2.10
CA LYS A 22 -13.05 4.04 -2.76
C LYS A 22 -13.85 2.78 -2.49
N GLN A 23 -14.88 2.90 -1.67
CA GLN A 23 -15.80 1.80 -1.40
C GLN A 23 -16.89 1.79 -2.47
N LEU A 24 -17.11 0.63 -3.08
CA LEU A 24 -18.16 0.35 -4.05
C LEU A 24 -18.99 -0.83 -3.54
N LYS A 25 -20.17 -1.06 -4.12
CA LYS A 25 -21.02 -2.20 -3.72
C LYS A 25 -20.34 -3.55 -3.99
N GLU A 26 -19.48 -3.58 -5.00
CA GLU A 26 -18.76 -4.77 -5.48
C GLU A 26 -17.43 -5.00 -4.75
N GLY A 27 -16.98 -4.06 -3.92
CA GLY A 27 -15.72 -4.17 -3.19
C GLY A 27 -15.06 -2.83 -2.87
N THR A 28 -13.86 -2.90 -2.28
CA THR A 28 -13.07 -1.72 -1.90
C THR A 28 -11.87 -1.58 -2.83
N PHE A 29 -11.72 -0.40 -3.42
CA PHE A 29 -10.57 -0.05 -4.26
C PHE A 29 -9.63 0.85 -3.48
N ILE A 30 -8.33 0.58 -3.58
CA ILE A 30 -7.28 1.35 -2.90
C ILE A 30 -6.37 1.96 -3.97
N ASN A 31 -6.25 3.28 -3.99
CA ASN A 31 -5.30 4.01 -4.82
C ASN A 31 -4.11 4.49 -3.96
N GLN A 32 -2.91 4.05 -4.35
CA GLN A 32 -1.66 4.29 -3.63
C GLN A 32 -0.76 5.36 -4.28
N ALA A 33 -1.16 5.96 -5.41
CA ALA A 33 -0.28 6.82 -6.20
C ALA A 33 0.24 8.02 -5.38
N LYS A 34 -0.64 8.67 -4.63
CA LYS A 34 -0.27 9.79 -3.74
C LYS A 34 0.67 9.35 -2.63
N TYR A 35 0.34 8.24 -1.95
CA TYR A 35 1.15 7.69 -0.88
C TYR A 35 2.57 7.34 -1.33
N ILE A 36 2.72 6.66 -2.48
CA ILE A 36 4.04 6.30 -3.03
C ILE A 36 4.83 7.58 -3.35
N LYS A 37 4.21 8.60 -3.95
CA LYS A 37 4.89 9.86 -4.25
C LYS A 37 5.37 10.57 -2.98
N ASP A 38 4.51 10.65 -1.97
CA ASP A 38 4.84 11.26 -0.68
C ASP A 38 5.95 10.46 0.05
N LEU A 39 5.93 9.14 -0.08
CA LEU A 39 6.95 8.24 0.46
C LEU A 39 8.31 8.46 -0.22
N LEU A 40 8.34 8.47 -1.56
CA LEU A 40 9.56 8.74 -2.31
C LEU A 40 10.14 10.10 -1.96
N LYS A 41 9.30 11.14 -1.85
CA LYS A 41 9.72 12.47 -1.42
C LYS A 41 10.31 12.48 -0.01
N ARG A 42 9.67 11.79 0.94
CA ARG A 42 10.13 11.71 2.33
C ARG A 42 11.54 11.12 2.46
N PHE A 43 11.92 10.23 1.56
CA PHE A 43 13.24 9.59 1.54
C PHE A 43 14.18 10.14 0.46
N ASN A 44 13.84 11.28 -0.17
CA ASN A 44 14.63 11.89 -1.24
C ASN A 44 14.87 10.94 -2.45
N MET A 45 13.89 10.09 -2.76
CA MET A 45 13.90 9.10 -3.82
C MET A 45 13.04 9.49 -5.03
N GLU A 46 12.67 10.77 -5.18
CA GLU A 46 11.84 11.23 -6.32
C GLU A 46 12.50 11.00 -7.68
N GLU A 47 13.85 10.96 -7.71
CA GLU A 47 14.66 10.70 -8.91
C GLU A 47 15.21 9.26 -8.97
N ALA A 48 14.74 8.37 -8.09
CA ALA A 48 15.19 6.98 -8.10
C ALA A 48 14.86 6.32 -9.44
N LYS A 49 15.83 5.59 -10.00
CA LYS A 49 15.64 4.89 -11.29
C LYS A 49 14.57 3.81 -11.15
N THR A 50 13.62 3.79 -12.08
CA THR A 50 12.63 2.72 -12.16
C THR A 50 13.32 1.38 -12.34
N MET A 51 12.92 0.39 -11.54
CA MET A 51 13.39 -0.99 -11.67
C MET A 51 12.77 -1.61 -12.93
N LYS A 52 13.59 -2.31 -13.72
CA LYS A 52 13.13 -2.97 -14.96
C LYS A 52 12.23 -4.18 -14.69
N THR A 53 12.35 -4.75 -13.50
CA THR A 53 11.60 -5.91 -13.05
C THR A 53 10.50 -5.43 -12.11
N PRO A 54 9.24 -5.32 -12.57
CA PRO A 54 8.15 -4.96 -11.68
C PRO A 54 7.91 -6.08 -10.66
N MET A 55 7.36 -5.72 -9.50
CA MET A 55 6.85 -6.70 -8.54
C MET A 55 5.71 -7.50 -9.19
N SER A 56 5.64 -8.80 -8.92
CA SER A 56 4.58 -9.65 -9.47
C SER A 56 3.20 -9.16 -9.02
N SER A 57 2.30 -8.93 -9.97
CA SER A 57 0.91 -8.53 -9.71
C SER A 57 -0.01 -9.70 -9.33
N SER A 58 0.48 -10.95 -9.43
CA SER A 58 -0.28 -12.16 -9.13
C SER A 58 -0.22 -12.59 -7.66
N ILE A 59 0.40 -11.79 -6.79
CA ILE A 59 0.48 -12.08 -5.37
C ILE A 59 -0.95 -12.05 -4.80
N LYS A 60 -1.46 -13.24 -4.46
CA LYS A 60 -2.69 -13.37 -3.69
C LYS A 60 -2.33 -13.22 -2.22
N LEU A 61 -2.87 -12.20 -1.59
CA LEU A 61 -2.80 -12.06 -0.15
C LEU A 61 -3.81 -13.06 0.45
N ASP A 62 -3.32 -14.24 0.83
CA ASP A 62 -4.09 -15.20 1.64
C ASP A 62 -3.79 -14.94 3.13
N MET A 63 -4.78 -15.15 4.00
CA MET A 63 -4.58 -15.10 5.44
C MET A 63 -3.64 -16.21 5.93
N ASN A 64 -3.44 -17.24 5.10
CA ASN A 64 -2.48 -18.30 5.37
C ASN A 64 -1.09 -17.87 4.91
N GLU A 65 -0.28 -17.50 5.89
CA GLU A 65 1.02 -16.81 5.85
C GLU A 65 2.18 -17.53 5.11
N LYS A 66 1.90 -18.45 4.18
CA LYS A 66 2.93 -19.28 3.54
C LYS A 66 3.66 -18.58 2.39
N ASP A 67 3.06 -17.57 1.77
CA ASP A 67 3.55 -17.01 0.49
C ASP A 67 4.40 -15.72 0.65
N PHE A 68 4.43 -15.10 1.84
CA PHE A 68 5.15 -13.83 2.05
C PHE A 68 6.68 -13.98 1.90
N ASN A 69 7.22 -15.17 2.22
CA ASN A 69 8.66 -15.45 2.21
C ASN A 69 9.27 -15.57 0.80
N LEU A 70 8.46 -15.77 -0.24
CA LEU A 70 8.96 -15.87 -1.62
C LEU A 70 9.27 -14.48 -2.22
N VAL A 71 8.54 -13.46 -1.79
CA VAL A 71 8.64 -12.09 -2.34
C VAL A 71 9.93 -11.41 -1.90
N LEU A 72 10.34 -11.59 -0.64
CA LEU A 72 11.56 -10.98 -0.09
C LEU A 72 12.85 -11.54 -0.69
N LYS A 73 12.85 -12.81 -1.14
CA LYS A 73 14.03 -13.44 -1.75
C LYS A 73 14.33 -12.95 -3.16
N ASN A 74 13.34 -12.41 -3.87
CA ASN A 74 13.50 -11.86 -5.22
C ASN A 74 13.78 -10.34 -5.22
N LEU A 75 14.00 -9.76 -4.04
CA LEU A 75 14.26 -8.33 -3.85
C LEU A 75 15.73 -8.01 -3.50
N ILE A 76 16.59 -9.03 -3.40
CA ILE A 76 18.04 -8.88 -3.12
C ILE A 76 18.84 -9.54 -4.24
#